data_AF-A0A645J7D2-F1
#
_entry.id   AF-A0A645J7D2-F1
#
_cell.length_a   1.000
_cell.length_b   1.000
_cell.length_c   1.000
_cell.angle_alpha   90.00
_cell.angle_beta   90.00
_cell.angle_gamma   90.00
#
_symmetry.space_group_name_H-M   'P 1'
#
loop_
_entity.id
_entity.type
_entity.pdbx_description
1 polymer ?
#
loop_
_entity_poly.entity_id
_entity_poly.type
_entity_poly.pdbx_seq_one_letter_code
_entity_poly.pdbx_strand_id
1 'polypeptide(L)'
;MKAADLKPASCENSLCSFHGNFIRLANGNLMQTAPKTSCCCKSATADAGAKKAVEFVADNWSSRQSSRQNAEPPLSDWDEIINRIRSDSLSISAMAFQDAWNVNLDRIRDCCIHVATPQGKLIPFCMYNLTNTEGESLYRNGDEG
;
A
#
# COMPACT_ATOMS: atom_id res chain seq x y z
N MET A 1 0.11 -6.08 16.81
CA MET A 1 0.78 -5.29 15.75
C MET A 1 1.92 -4.49 16.34
N LYS A 2 3.09 -4.54 15.73
CA LYS A 2 4.29 -3.75 16.05
C LYS A 2 4.82 -3.10 14.77
N ALA A 3 5.63 -2.05 14.89
CA ALA A 3 6.24 -1.38 13.72
C ALA A 3 7.05 -2.34 12.83
N ALA A 4 7.74 -3.31 13.43
CA ALA A 4 8.51 -4.33 12.70
C ALA A 4 7.66 -5.31 11.87
N ASP A 5 6.32 -5.29 12.05
CA ASP A 5 5.40 -6.12 11.26
C ASP A 5 5.01 -5.42 9.93
N LEU A 6 5.45 -4.17 9.72
CA LEU A 6 5.21 -3.36 8.52
C LEU A 6 6.45 -3.40 7.61
N LYS A 7 6.21 -3.37 6.30
CA LYS A 7 7.25 -3.39 5.26
C LYS A 7 7.19 -2.09 4.47
N PRO A 8 8.35 -1.52 4.08
CA PRO A 8 8.39 -0.35 3.22
C PRO A 8 7.85 -0.67 1.82
N ALA A 9 7.56 0.37 1.06
CA ALA A 9 7.21 0.29 -0.35
C ALA A 9 8.32 -0.38 -1.19
N SER A 10 7.94 -0.97 -2.33
CA SER A 10 8.86 -1.64 -3.25
C SER A 10 8.89 -1.08 -4.67
N CYS A 11 7.89 -0.27 -5.07
CA CYS A 11 7.81 0.37 -6.38
C CYS A 11 8.15 1.87 -6.36
N GLU A 12 8.12 2.48 -5.19
CA GLU A 12 8.47 3.88 -4.92
C GLU A 12 9.55 3.92 -3.82
N ASN A 13 9.99 5.13 -3.45
CA ASN A 13 10.96 5.28 -2.37
C ASN A 13 10.46 4.63 -1.06
N SER A 14 11.35 3.91 -0.37
CA SER A 14 11.03 3.18 0.87
C SER A 14 10.46 4.04 2.02
N LEU A 15 10.61 5.36 1.95
CA LEU A 15 10.07 6.33 2.90
C LEU A 15 8.67 6.83 2.53
N CYS A 16 8.16 6.51 1.34
CA CYS A 16 6.87 7.00 0.86
C CYS A 16 5.69 6.25 1.44
N SER A 17 5.78 4.93 1.61
CA SER A 17 4.69 4.16 2.19
C SER A 17 5.17 2.90 2.89
N PHE A 18 4.25 2.34 3.69
CA PHE A 18 4.42 1.04 4.30
C PHE A 18 3.12 0.24 4.24
N HIS A 19 3.23 -1.08 4.39
CA HIS A 19 2.09 -1.97 4.46
C HIS A 19 2.36 -3.19 5.34
N GLY A 20 1.29 -3.83 5.83
CA GLY A 20 1.34 -5.08 6.57
C GLY A 20 0.01 -5.82 6.50
N ASN A 21 0.09 -7.14 6.57
CA ASN A 21 -1.07 -8.02 6.46
C ASN A 21 -1.19 -8.87 7.70
N PHE A 22 -2.42 -8.99 8.19
CA PHE A 22 -2.73 -9.58 9.47
C PHE A 22 -3.96 -10.47 9.40
N ILE A 23 -4.04 -11.43 10.31
CA ILE A 23 -5.27 -12.15 10.66
C ILE A 23 -5.70 -11.72 12.04
N ARG A 24 -6.98 -11.43 12.21
CA ARG A 24 -7.60 -11.18 13.51
C ARG A 24 -7.83 -12.49 14.24
N LEU A 25 -7.21 -12.63 15.40
CA LEU A 25 -7.40 -13.75 16.31
C LEU A 25 -8.70 -13.59 17.12
N ALA A 26 -9.17 -14.68 17.73
CA ALA A 26 -10.42 -14.71 18.49
C ALA A 26 -10.38 -13.78 19.71
N ASN A 27 -9.19 -13.59 20.30
CA ASN A 27 -8.94 -12.64 21.39
C ASN A 27 -8.84 -11.17 20.91
N GLY A 28 -9.09 -10.88 19.63
CA GLY A 28 -9.00 -9.55 19.03
C GLY A 28 -7.60 -9.11 18.62
N ASN A 29 -6.56 -9.87 18.96
CA ASN A 29 -5.19 -9.52 18.56
C ASN A 29 -4.94 -9.77 17.07
N LEU A 30 -4.03 -8.99 16.49
CA LEU A 30 -3.60 -9.15 15.10
C LEU A 30 -2.30 -9.96 15.03
N MET A 31 -2.32 -11.02 14.22
CA MET A 31 -1.16 -11.85 13.90
C MET A 31 -0.72 -11.61 12.46
N GLN A 32 0.56 -11.34 12.23
CA GLN A 32 1.10 -11.12 10.89
C GLN A 32 1.02 -12.42 10.06
N THR A 33 0.51 -12.33 8.83
CA THR A 33 0.36 -13.49 7.93
C THR A 33 1.62 -13.88 7.18
N ALA A 34 2.54 -12.94 6.98
CA ALA A 34 3.79 -13.21 6.28
C ALA A 34 4.93 -13.55 7.25
N PRO A 35 5.79 -14.53 6.95
CA PRO A 35 6.99 -14.75 7.73
C PRO A 35 7.89 -13.51 7.69
N LYS A 36 8.65 -13.32 8.77
CA LYS A 36 9.77 -12.37 8.85
C LYS A 36 10.86 -12.83 7.89
N THR A 37 10.70 -12.60 6.59
CA THR A 37 11.74 -12.89 5.63
C THR A 37 12.91 -11.94 5.86
N SER A 38 14.06 -12.50 6.21
CA SER A 38 15.32 -11.78 6.31
C SER A 38 15.68 -11.18 4.96
N CYS A 39 16.05 -9.91 4.98
CA CYS A 39 16.90 -9.20 4.02
C CYS A 39 17.29 -10.00 2.77
N CYS A 40 16.48 -9.94 1.70
CA CYS A 40 16.92 -10.40 0.40
C CYS A 40 17.50 -9.20 -0.35
N CYS A 41 18.83 -9.10 -0.34
CA CYS A 41 19.70 -8.10 -0.97
C CYS A 41 19.64 -8.08 -2.51
N LYS A 42 18.51 -8.44 -3.12
CA LYS A 42 18.24 -8.26 -4.55
C LYS A 42 17.06 -7.32 -4.65
N SER A 43 17.35 -6.05 -4.92
CA SER A 43 16.32 -5.08 -5.32
C SER A 43 15.58 -5.66 -6.52
N ALA A 44 14.31 -6.02 -6.34
CA ALA A 44 13.45 -6.28 -7.48
C ALA A 44 13.34 -4.99 -8.30
N THR A 45 13.15 -5.11 -9.61
CA THR A 45 12.89 -3.93 -10.44
C THR A 45 11.56 -3.28 -10.01
N ALA A 46 11.44 -1.96 -10.19
CA ALA A 46 10.22 -1.23 -9.84
C ALA A 46 8.97 -1.86 -10.49
N ASP A 47 9.07 -2.28 -11.77
CA ASP A 47 7.98 -2.94 -12.50
C ASP A 47 7.54 -4.27 -11.85
N ALA A 48 8.50 -5.08 -11.39
CA ALA A 48 8.19 -6.34 -10.72
C ALA A 48 7.55 -6.10 -9.35
N GLY A 49 8.01 -5.08 -8.62
CA GLY A 49 7.39 -4.63 -7.37
C GLY A 49 5.96 -4.13 -7.58
N ALA A 50 5.74 -3.30 -8.60
CA ALA A 50 4.43 -2.78 -8.97
C ALA A 50 3.45 -3.90 -9.34
N LYS A 51 3.86 -4.84 -10.21
CA LYS A 51 3.05 -5.99 -10.59
C LYS A 51 2.62 -6.81 -9.37
N LYS A 52 3.56 -7.12 -8.48
CA LYS A 52 3.29 -7.88 -7.26
C LYS A 52 2.35 -7.14 -6.30
N ALA A 53 2.47 -5.81 -6.20
CA ALA A 53 1.58 -5.00 -5.39
C ALA A 53 0.15 -4.99 -5.96
N VAL A 54 -0.01 -4.87 -7.29
CA VAL A 54 -1.31 -4.93 -7.96
C VAL A 54 -1.98 -6.29 -7.76
N GLU A 55 -1.25 -7.39 -7.96
CA GLU A 55 -1.74 -8.76 -7.73
C GLU A 55 -2.16 -8.94 -6.26
N PHE A 56 -1.35 -8.47 -5.31
CA PHE A 56 -1.66 -8.55 -3.89
C PHE A 56 -2.97 -7.81 -3.55
N VAL A 57 -3.15 -6.58 -4.05
CA VAL A 57 -4.37 -5.80 -3.82
C VAL A 57 -5.58 -6.51 -4.43
N ALA A 58 -5.47 -7.03 -5.65
CA ALA A 58 -6.57 -7.74 -6.31
C ALA A 58 -7.05 -8.96 -5.49
N ASP A 59 -6.11 -9.71 -4.90
CA ASP A 59 -6.43 -10.92 -4.13
C ASP A 59 -6.97 -10.61 -2.71
N ASN A 60 -6.52 -9.51 -2.09
CA ASN A 60 -6.76 -9.26 -0.66
C ASN A 60 -7.77 -8.15 -0.38
N TRP A 61 -8.04 -7.27 -1.36
CA TRP A 61 -8.92 -6.10 -1.21
C TRP A 61 -10.22 -6.22 -2.01
N SER A 62 -10.54 -7.43 -2.48
CA SER A 62 -11.85 -7.72 -3.05
C SER A 62 -12.93 -7.69 -1.97
N SER A 63 -14.15 -7.30 -2.35
CA SER A 63 -15.31 -7.40 -1.45
C SER A 63 -15.49 -8.86 -1.03
N ARG A 64 -15.79 -9.06 0.26
CA ARG A 64 -16.08 -10.39 0.77
C ARG A 64 -17.36 -10.88 0.12
N GLN A 65 -17.29 -11.96 -0.64
CA GLN A 65 -18.49 -12.69 -0.99
C GLN A 65 -19.04 -13.27 0.31
N SER A 66 -20.15 -12.71 0.79
CA SER A 66 -20.94 -13.35 1.84
C SER A 66 -21.41 -14.67 1.26
N SER A 67 -20.70 -15.76 1.58
CA SER A 67 -21.19 -17.10 1.32
C SER A 67 -22.47 -17.24 2.14
N ARG A 68 -23.62 -17.04 1.50
CA ARG A 68 -24.91 -17.43 2.05
C ARG A 68 -24.76 -18.88 2.49
N GLN A 69 -24.89 -19.12 3.79
CA GLN A 69 -24.80 -20.45 4.38
C GLN A 69 -25.95 -21.30 3.84
N ASN A 70 -25.71 -22.04 2.76
CA ASN A 70 -26.36 -23.32 2.61
C ASN A 70 -25.61 -24.28 3.55
N ALA A 71 -26.33 -25.10 4.29
CA ALA A 71 -25.77 -26.02 5.27
C ALA A 71 -24.83 -27.03 4.60
N GLU A 72 -23.57 -26.67 4.47
CA GLU A 72 -22.51 -27.56 4.04
C GLU A 72 -22.12 -28.51 5.18
N PRO A 73 -21.65 -29.73 4.86
CA PRO A 73 -21.16 -30.68 5.85
C PRO A 73 -20.09 -30.06 6.76
N PRO A 74 -19.86 -30.60 7.96
CA PRO A 74 -18.83 -30.10 8.86
C PRO A 74 -17.50 -30.03 8.12
N LEU A 75 -16.94 -28.82 8.08
CA LEU A 75 -15.68 -28.50 7.42
C LEU A 75 -14.55 -29.33 8.05
N SER A 76 -13.56 -29.72 7.25
CA SER A 76 -12.33 -30.27 7.82
C SER A 76 -11.58 -29.19 8.60
N ASP A 77 -10.76 -29.59 9.58
CA ASP A 77 -9.93 -28.65 10.36
C ASP A 77 -9.12 -27.67 9.47
N TRP A 78 -8.70 -28.12 8.28
CA TRP A 78 -7.99 -27.30 7.31
C TRP A 78 -8.89 -26.29 6.60
N ASP A 79 -10.13 -26.65 6.29
CA ASP A 79 -11.09 -25.76 5.67
C ASP A 79 -11.50 -24.64 6.64
N GLU A 80 -11.63 -24.94 7.93
CA GLU A 80 -11.86 -23.92 8.96
C GLU A 80 -10.72 -22.91 9.02
N ILE A 81 -9.46 -23.37 8.97
CA ILE A 81 -8.28 -22.50 8.94
C ILE A 81 -8.30 -21.62 7.69
N ILE A 82 -8.55 -22.18 6.51
CA ILE A 82 -8.59 -21.43 5.24
C ILE A 82 -9.72 -20.39 5.28
N ASN A 83 -10.90 -20.78 5.74
CA ASN A 83 -12.04 -19.88 5.86
C ASN A 83 -11.73 -18.74 6.82
N ARG A 84 -11.05 -19.01 7.94
CA ARG A 84 -10.61 -17.99 8.88
C ARG A 84 -9.58 -17.04 8.28
N ILE A 85 -8.60 -17.55 7.53
CA ILE A 85 -7.62 -16.70 6.84
C ILE A 85 -8.32 -15.73 5.88
N ARG A 86 -9.33 -16.20 5.15
CA ARG A 86 -10.12 -15.39 4.20
C ARG A 86 -11.09 -14.44 4.90
N SER A 87 -11.71 -14.86 6.00
CA SER A 87 -12.74 -14.10 6.72
C SER A 87 -12.17 -13.15 7.76
N ASP A 88 -10.96 -13.35 8.25
CA ASP A 88 -10.38 -12.53 9.32
C ASP A 88 -9.10 -11.80 8.88
N SER A 89 -8.84 -11.74 7.57
CA SER A 89 -7.75 -10.93 7.03
C SER A 89 -8.00 -9.43 7.20
N LEU A 90 -6.92 -8.71 7.50
CA LEU A 90 -6.85 -7.26 7.58
C LEU A 90 -5.54 -6.79 6.96
N SER A 91 -5.64 -5.93 5.95
CA SER A 91 -4.48 -5.23 5.38
C SER A 91 -4.41 -3.82 5.96
N ILE A 92 -3.23 -3.37 6.37
CA ILE A 92 -2.97 -2.00 6.83
C ILE A 92 -1.88 -1.42 5.93
N SER A 93 -2.13 -0.24 5.36
CA SER A 93 -1.12 0.52 4.62
C SER A 93 -1.26 2.01 4.93
N ALA A 94 -0.17 2.75 4.76
CA ALA A 94 -0.19 4.21 4.83
C ALA A 94 0.89 4.80 3.94
N MET A 95 0.61 6.00 3.43
CA MET A 95 1.52 6.79 2.61
C MET A 95 1.80 8.12 3.30
N ALA A 96 3.06 8.52 3.35
CA ALA A 96 3.53 9.76 3.97
C ALA A 96 3.81 10.81 2.88
N PHE A 97 2.82 11.61 2.53
CA PHE A 97 2.99 12.71 1.57
C PHE A 97 3.92 13.80 2.11
N GLN A 98 4.55 14.53 1.20
CA GLN A 98 5.53 15.58 1.52
C GLN A 98 4.90 16.97 1.50
N ASP A 99 5.44 17.86 2.35
CA ASP A 99 5.06 19.26 2.47
C ASP A 99 6.28 20.20 2.30
N ALA A 100 6.05 21.51 2.42
CA ALA A 100 7.05 22.55 2.20
C ALA A 100 8.27 22.44 3.14
N TRP A 101 8.14 21.77 4.28
CA TRP A 101 9.16 21.66 5.31
C TRP A 101 9.95 20.35 5.24
N ASN A 102 9.41 19.31 4.60
CA ASN A 102 10.02 17.97 4.54
C ASN A 102 10.16 17.41 3.11
N VAL A 103 10.10 18.30 2.12
CA VAL A 103 10.35 17.93 0.71
C VAL A 103 11.74 17.30 0.58
N ASN A 104 11.80 16.19 -0.16
CA ASN A 104 13.01 15.39 -0.36
C ASN A 104 13.04 14.99 -1.84
N LEU A 105 14.04 15.52 -2.55
CA LEU A 105 14.16 15.35 -3.99
C LEU A 105 14.44 13.90 -4.41
N ASP A 106 15.09 13.10 -3.56
CA ASP A 106 15.35 11.70 -3.88
C ASP A 106 14.05 10.89 -3.85
N ARG A 107 13.16 11.18 -2.89
CA ARG A 107 11.80 10.59 -2.87
C ARG A 107 10.99 10.99 -4.10
N ILE A 108 11.16 12.23 -4.59
CA ILE A 108 10.46 12.74 -5.76
C ILE A 108 10.98 12.08 -7.05
N ARG A 109 12.29 11.85 -7.17
CA ARG A 109 12.90 11.16 -8.32
C ARG A 109 12.42 9.71 -8.46
N ASP A 110 12.17 9.04 -7.34
CA ASP A 110 11.68 7.66 -7.30
C ASP A 110 10.14 7.57 -7.29
N CYS A 111 9.43 8.70 -7.44
CA CYS A 111 7.98 8.72 -7.34
C CYS A 111 7.35 7.95 -8.52
N CYS A 112 6.43 7.03 -8.23
CA CYS A 112 5.71 6.28 -9.27
C CYS A 112 4.24 6.73 -9.43
N ILE A 113 3.79 7.72 -8.65
CA ILE A 113 2.43 8.27 -8.71
C ILE A 113 2.46 9.71 -9.22
N HIS A 114 1.88 9.93 -10.40
CA HIS A 114 1.93 11.22 -11.09
C HIS A 114 0.53 11.72 -11.41
N VAL A 115 0.37 13.03 -11.42
CA VAL A 115 -0.76 13.73 -12.03
C VAL A 115 -0.37 14.12 -13.45
N ALA A 116 -1.18 13.71 -14.43
CA ALA A 116 -1.03 14.15 -15.81
C ALA A 116 -1.71 15.52 -15.97
N THR A 117 -0.97 16.53 -16.43
CA THR A 117 -1.53 17.84 -16.72
C THR A 117 -2.22 17.86 -18.09
N PRO A 118 -3.12 18.83 -18.36
CA PRO A 118 -3.72 19.01 -19.69
C PRO A 118 -2.68 19.15 -20.82
N GLN A 119 -1.50 19.71 -20.51
CA GLN A 119 -0.38 19.88 -21.45
C GLN A 119 0.48 18.62 -21.61
N GLY A 120 0.11 17.51 -20.98
CA GLY A 120 0.81 16.22 -21.08
C GLY A 120 2.05 16.10 -20.21
N LYS A 121 2.29 17.02 -19.26
CA LYS A 121 3.39 16.89 -18.29
C LYS A 121 2.97 15.90 -17.19
N LEU A 122 3.90 15.06 -16.73
CA LEU A 122 3.70 14.17 -15.58
C LEU A 122 4.37 14.80 -14.35
N ILE A 123 3.56 15.18 -13.35
CA ILE A 123 4.03 15.84 -12.13
C ILE A 123 3.89 14.88 -10.95
N PRO A 124 4.95 14.62 -10.17
CA PRO A 124 4.87 13.77 -8.98
C PRO A 124 3.77 14.22 -8.03
N PHE A 125 2.99 13.29 -7.47
CA PHE A 125 1.77 13.61 -6.71
C PHE A 125 2.01 14.60 -5.57
N CYS A 126 3.10 14.42 -4.80
CA CYS A 126 3.44 15.36 -3.73
C CYS A 126 3.70 16.76 -4.29
N MET A 127 4.49 16.87 -5.37
CA MET A 127 4.81 18.15 -5.99
C MET A 127 3.58 18.86 -6.55
N TYR A 128 2.68 18.12 -7.21
CA TYR A 128 1.45 18.69 -7.73
C TYR A 128 0.57 19.32 -6.64
N ASN A 129 0.50 18.67 -5.48
CA ASN A 129 -0.33 19.12 -4.36
C ASN A 129 0.42 20.02 -3.36
N LEU A 130 1.71 20.23 -3.56
CA LEU A 130 2.55 21.05 -2.69
C LEU A 130 2.16 22.53 -2.81
N THR A 131 2.14 23.21 -1.68
CA THR A 131 2.12 24.67 -1.60
C THR A 131 3.41 25.18 -0.98
N ASN A 132 3.76 26.43 -1.24
CA ASN A 132 4.73 27.13 -0.39
C ASN A 132 4.15 27.37 1.02
N THR A 133 4.94 28.01 1.89
CA THR A 133 4.53 28.32 3.27
C THR A 133 3.39 29.34 3.36
N GLU A 134 3.07 30.02 2.26
CA GLU A 134 1.99 31.00 2.14
C GLU A 134 0.69 30.38 1.56
N GLY A 135 0.72 29.09 1.22
CA GLY A 135 -0.43 28.36 0.68
C GLY A 135 -0.56 28.43 -0.85
N GLU A 136 0.45 28.95 -1.55
CA GLU A 136 0.45 29.06 -3.01
C GLU A 136 0.97 27.78 -3.66
N SER A 137 0.22 27.22 -4.62
CA SER A 137 0.63 26.01 -5.36
C SER A 137 1.39 26.36 -6.63
N LEU A 138 2.47 25.61 -6.90
CA LEU A 138 3.27 25.76 -8.12
C LEU A 138 2.57 25.21 -9.37
N TYR A 139 1.78 24.13 -9.23
CA TYR A 139 1.27 23.37 -10.38
C TYR A 139 -0.26 23.28 -10.48
N ARG A 140 -1.01 23.45 -9.38
CA ARG A 140 -2.49 23.34 -9.43
C ARG A 140 -3.17 24.54 -10.09
N ASN A 141 -2.61 25.73 -9.91
CA ASN A 141 -3.23 26.99 -10.33
C ASN A 141 -2.45 27.67 -11.47
N GLY A 142 -1.32 27.10 -11.89
CA GLY A 142 -0.49 27.61 -12.97
C GLY A 142 -0.83 26.91 -14.28
N ASP A 143 -1.85 27.41 -14.97
CA ASP A 143 -1.83 27.36 -16.42
C ASP A 143 -0.89 28.46 -16.92
N GLU A 144 -0.12 28.12 -17.97
CA GLU A 144 0.79 28.97 -18.76
C GLU A 144 2.26 29.07 -18.30
N GLY A 145 3.02 28.06 -18.74
CA GLY A 145 4.47 28.02 -18.84
C GLY A 145 4.92 26.89 -19.77
#